data_AF-A0A3D3W360-F1
#
_entry.id   AF-A0A3D3W360-F1
#
_cell.length_a   1.000
_cell.length_b   1.000
_cell.length_c   1.000
_cell.angle_alpha   90.00
_cell.angle_beta   90.00
_cell.angle_gamma   90.00
#
_symmetry.space_group_name_H-M   'P 1'
#
loop_
_entity.id
_entity.type
_entity.pdbx_description
1 polymer ?
#
loop_
_entity_poly.entity_id
_entity_poly.type
_entity_poly.pdbx_seq_one_letter_code
_entity_poly.pdbx_strand_id
1 'polypeptide(L)'
;MDFRCTHFAAARCRSCELLPLGVSGSADSKQSLLLQLFPDVSLQPMQFSSTPAGSRIRARLAVNWQSSPLTFGFFDQQQRIVPIADCPLHHPLISAAVPFLAEFIQQARLSPYDPDQDSGELKFVVLTAAPDSSQLMVQWVLRSQESISRIRSLWNRLSQSGQTTVHVMGAGIQSQRTSRIGADLEFSISQTQQLEIRFGELRLFFSPGGFVQTNHEIATRLYAAAGQRIALGIPG
;
A
#
# COMPACT_ATOMS: atom_id res chain seq x y z
N MET A 1 18.99 -15.77 3.50
CA MET A 1 18.63 -15.08 4.76
C MET A 1 17.16 -15.31 4.99
N ASP A 2 16.78 -16.00 6.07
CA ASP A 2 15.37 -16.31 6.35
C ASP A 2 14.62 -15.04 6.76
N PHE A 3 13.63 -14.66 5.96
CA PHE A 3 12.78 -13.53 6.27
C PHE A 3 11.90 -13.86 7.49
N ARG A 4 11.96 -13.04 8.54
CA ARG A 4 11.23 -13.23 9.80
C ARG A 4 10.20 -12.12 10.00
N CYS A 5 8.98 -12.50 10.40
CA CYS A 5 7.91 -11.58 10.73
C CYS A 5 7.42 -11.86 12.16
N THR A 6 7.59 -10.88 13.06
CA THR A 6 7.17 -10.97 14.46
C THR A 6 5.66 -11.10 14.59
N HIS A 7 4.89 -10.42 13.73
CA HIS A 7 3.42 -10.52 13.71
C HIS A 7 2.91 -11.90 13.33
N PHE A 8 3.59 -12.57 12.39
CA PHE A 8 3.26 -13.95 12.04
C PHE A 8 3.68 -14.91 13.16
N ALA A 9 4.89 -14.75 13.71
CA ALA A 9 5.36 -15.58 14.82
C ALA A 9 4.41 -15.50 16.04
N ALA A 10 3.91 -14.31 16.36
CA ALA A 10 2.97 -14.07 17.46
C ALA A 10 1.50 -14.39 17.12
N ALA A 11 1.21 -15.00 15.97
CA ALA A 11 -0.15 -15.31 15.51
C ALA A 11 -1.11 -14.11 15.38
N ARG A 12 -0.59 -12.89 15.35
CA ARG A 12 -1.39 -11.65 15.20
C ARG A 12 -1.82 -11.40 13.77
N CYS A 13 -1.01 -11.81 12.79
CA CYS A 13 -1.27 -11.63 11.37
C CYS A 13 -1.01 -12.93 10.61
N ARG A 14 -1.97 -13.31 9.74
CA ARG A 14 -1.91 -14.52 8.89
C ARG A 14 -1.97 -14.21 7.40
N SER A 15 -1.86 -12.94 7.00
CA SER A 15 -1.97 -12.53 5.59
C SER A 15 -0.88 -13.10 4.68
N CYS A 16 0.25 -13.55 5.23
CA CYS A 16 1.35 -14.19 4.49
C CYS A 16 1.33 -15.71 4.70
N GLU A 17 0.34 -16.39 4.14
CA GLU A 17 0.10 -17.83 4.35
C GLU A 17 1.32 -18.71 4.05
N LEU A 18 2.06 -18.40 2.98
CA LEU A 18 3.22 -19.18 2.54
C LEU A 18 4.53 -18.82 3.27
N LEU A 19 4.50 -17.91 4.24
CA LEU A 19 5.69 -17.50 4.99
C LEU A 19 6.50 -18.68 5.56
N PRO A 20 5.90 -19.76 6.11
CA PRO A 20 6.65 -20.89 6.65
C PRO A 20 7.48 -21.67 5.62
N LEU A 21 7.14 -21.58 4.33
CA LEU A 21 7.85 -22.29 3.26
C LEU A 21 9.15 -21.59 2.84
N GLY A 22 9.36 -20.34 3.30
CA GLY A 22 10.42 -19.49 2.78
C GLY A 22 10.20 -19.13 1.30
N VAL A 23 11.15 -18.41 0.71
CA VAL A 23 11.03 -17.95 -0.69
C VAL A 23 11.06 -19.12 -1.67
N SER A 24 12.03 -20.03 -1.54
CA SER A 24 12.16 -21.18 -2.45
C SER A 24 10.97 -22.13 -2.34
N GLY A 25 10.57 -22.53 -1.13
CA GLY A 25 9.43 -23.42 -0.95
C GLY A 25 8.10 -22.79 -1.40
N SER A 26 7.94 -21.47 -1.24
CA SER A 26 6.79 -20.74 -1.81
C SER A 26 6.78 -20.78 -3.33
N ALA A 27 7.95 -20.72 -3.98
CA ALA A 27 8.06 -20.82 -5.42
C ALA A 27 7.74 -22.25 -5.90
N ASP A 28 8.34 -23.26 -5.28
CA ASP A 28 8.12 -24.66 -5.65
C ASP A 28 6.65 -25.08 -5.49
N SER A 29 6.01 -24.64 -4.41
CA SER A 29 4.58 -24.88 -4.16
C SER A 29 3.70 -24.26 -5.24
N LYS A 30 3.96 -22.99 -5.62
CA LYS A 30 3.23 -22.32 -6.71
C LYS A 30 3.49 -22.96 -8.07
N GLN A 31 4.73 -23.37 -8.37
CA GLN A 31 5.06 -24.05 -9.63
C GLN A 31 4.32 -25.38 -9.74
N SER A 32 4.30 -26.16 -8.65
CA SER A 32 3.61 -27.43 -8.58
C SER A 32 2.10 -27.26 -8.79
N LEU A 33 1.51 -26.24 -8.15
CA LEU A 33 0.10 -25.90 -8.35
C LEU A 33 -0.21 -25.50 -9.80
N LEU A 34 0.65 -24.69 -10.43
CA LEU A 34 0.46 -24.29 -11.83
C LEU A 34 0.52 -25.49 -12.79
N LEU A 35 1.46 -26.41 -12.60
CA LEU A 35 1.55 -27.64 -13.39
C LEU A 35 0.32 -28.53 -13.24
N GLN A 36 -0.28 -28.57 -12.04
CA GLN A 36 -1.52 -29.31 -11.79
C GLN A 36 -2.75 -28.65 -12.44
N LEU A 37 -2.84 -27.32 -12.39
CA LEU A 37 -3.97 -26.56 -12.95
C LEU A 37 -3.92 -26.48 -14.48
N PHE A 38 -2.73 -26.54 -15.08
CA PHE A 38 -2.52 -26.38 -16.51
C PHE A 38 -1.66 -27.52 -17.08
N PRO A 39 -2.14 -28.78 -17.03
CA PRO A 39 -1.34 -29.96 -17.41
C PRO A 39 -0.96 -29.96 -18.89
N ASP A 40 -1.77 -29.33 -19.75
CA ASP A 40 -1.55 -29.27 -21.20
C ASP A 40 -0.69 -28.07 -21.63
N VAL A 41 -0.26 -27.22 -20.69
CA VAL A 41 0.56 -26.04 -20.99
C VAL A 41 2.00 -26.34 -20.62
N SER A 42 2.92 -26.16 -21.57
CA SER A 42 4.36 -26.22 -21.31
C SER A 42 4.82 -24.98 -20.52
N LEU A 43 4.67 -25.06 -19.20
CA LEU A 43 5.06 -24.00 -18.29
C LEU A 43 6.56 -24.04 -18.01
N GLN A 44 7.24 -22.92 -18.27
CA GLN A 44 8.61 -22.73 -17.83
C GLN A 44 8.68 -22.65 -16.29
N PRO A 45 9.78 -23.10 -15.66
CA PRO A 45 10.00 -22.88 -14.24
C PRO A 45 9.94 -21.39 -13.89
N MET A 46 9.36 -21.04 -12.76
CA MET A 46 9.40 -19.66 -12.26
C MET A 46 10.84 -19.18 -12.12
N GLN A 47 11.15 -18.09 -12.83
CA GLN A 47 12.51 -17.57 -12.95
C GLN A 47 12.85 -16.50 -11.93
N PHE A 48 11.83 -15.89 -11.29
CA PHE A 48 12.02 -14.69 -10.50
C PHE A 48 11.36 -14.79 -9.13
N SER A 49 12.11 -14.39 -8.12
CA SER A 49 11.64 -14.10 -6.77
C SER A 49 12.23 -12.76 -6.33
N SER A 50 11.54 -12.05 -5.43
CA SER A 50 12.06 -10.83 -4.81
C SER A 50 12.50 -11.07 -3.38
N THR A 51 13.34 -10.17 -2.88
CA THR A 51 13.58 -10.07 -1.43
C THR A 51 12.27 -9.69 -0.73
N PRO A 52 11.74 -10.45 0.26
CA PRO A 52 10.46 -10.11 0.87
C PRO A 52 10.49 -8.79 1.67
N ALA A 53 11.58 -8.54 2.41
CA ALA A 53 11.71 -7.37 3.26
C ALA A 53 11.60 -6.08 2.45
N GLY A 54 10.69 -5.18 2.85
CA GLY A 54 10.49 -3.89 2.19
C GLY A 54 9.93 -3.96 0.77
N SER A 55 9.59 -5.14 0.25
CA SER A 55 9.11 -5.31 -1.14
C SER A 55 7.80 -4.58 -1.43
N ARG A 56 6.95 -4.41 -0.42
CA ARG A 56 5.60 -3.85 -0.56
C ARG A 56 5.64 -2.33 -0.51
N ILE A 57 5.54 -1.70 -1.68
CA ILE A 57 5.55 -0.24 -1.84
C ILE A 57 4.19 0.43 -1.70
N ARG A 58 3.10 -0.32 -1.48
CA ARG A 58 1.77 0.25 -1.23
C ARG A 58 1.06 -0.42 -0.07
N ALA A 59 0.58 0.37 0.88
CA ALA A 59 -0.14 -0.08 2.06
C ALA A 59 -1.48 0.66 2.21
N ARG A 60 -2.54 -0.05 2.58
CA ARG A 60 -3.83 0.53 3.01
C ARG A 60 -3.96 0.24 4.49
N LEU A 61 -4.00 1.30 5.29
CA LEU A 61 -3.96 1.24 6.75
C LEU A 61 -5.28 1.77 7.33
N ALA A 62 -5.96 0.95 8.10
CA ALA A 62 -7.00 1.37 9.03
C ALA A 62 -6.36 2.03 10.26
N VAL A 63 -7.09 2.93 10.92
CA VAL A 63 -6.61 3.69 12.09
C VAL A 63 -7.33 3.20 13.34
N ASN A 64 -6.59 2.71 14.32
CA ASN A 64 -7.10 2.37 15.63
C ASN A 64 -7.05 3.59 16.55
N TRP A 65 -8.22 4.12 16.86
CA TRP A 65 -8.40 5.33 17.65
C TRP A 65 -8.44 5.11 19.15
N GLN A 66 -8.78 3.89 19.57
CA GLN A 66 -8.88 3.55 20.99
C GLN A 66 -7.50 3.42 21.63
N SER A 67 -6.44 3.34 20.82
CA SER A 67 -5.06 3.35 21.32
C SER A 67 -4.53 4.78 21.45
N SER A 68 -3.79 5.04 22.52
CA SER A 68 -2.96 6.24 22.69
C SER A 68 -1.50 5.81 22.92
N PRO A 69 -0.58 6.06 21.96
CA PRO A 69 -0.77 6.77 20.69
C PRO A 69 -1.62 5.99 19.66
N LEU A 70 -2.06 6.69 18.59
CA LEU A 70 -2.79 6.08 17.48
C LEU A 70 -1.96 4.97 16.83
N THR A 71 -2.61 3.84 16.53
CA THR A 71 -1.97 2.71 15.85
C THR A 71 -2.62 2.43 14.49
N PHE A 72 -1.85 1.82 13.58
CA PHE A 72 -2.27 1.60 12.19
C PHE A 72 -2.18 0.12 11.83
N GLY A 73 -3.15 -0.36 11.04
CA GLY A 73 -3.30 -1.78 10.81
C GLY A 73 -4.27 -2.15 9.69
N PHE A 74 -4.79 -3.37 9.76
CA PHE A 74 -5.90 -3.85 8.93
C PHE A 74 -6.99 -4.45 9.82
N PHE A 75 -8.20 -4.57 9.29
CA PHE A 75 -9.29 -5.24 9.99
C PHE A 75 -9.12 -6.77 9.93
N ASP A 76 -9.14 -7.44 11.08
CA ASP A 76 -9.27 -8.88 11.16
C ASP A 76 -10.70 -9.34 10.82
N GLN A 77 -10.93 -10.66 10.87
CA GLN A 77 -12.25 -11.24 10.63
C GLN A 77 -13.31 -10.80 11.65
N GLN A 78 -12.88 -10.31 12.83
CA GLN A 78 -13.74 -9.78 13.89
C GLN A 78 -13.89 -8.26 13.82
N GLN A 79 -13.51 -7.61 12.72
CA GLN A 79 -13.53 -6.14 12.54
C GLN A 79 -12.69 -5.38 13.56
N ARG A 80 -11.68 -6.03 14.16
CA ARG A 80 -10.71 -5.36 15.04
C ARG A 80 -9.47 -5.00 14.24
N ILE A 81 -8.87 -3.87 14.58
CA ILE A 81 -7.65 -3.42 13.91
C ILE A 81 -6.47 -4.16 14.50
N VAL A 82 -5.76 -4.92 13.67
CA VAL A 82 -4.49 -5.56 14.00
C VAL A 82 -3.35 -4.58 13.72
N PRO A 83 -2.64 -4.07 14.74
CA PRO A 83 -1.54 -3.13 14.52
C PRO A 83 -0.39 -3.79 13.76
N ILE A 84 -0.09 -3.31 12.56
CA ILE A 84 0.99 -3.82 11.69
C ILE A 84 1.72 -2.69 10.95
N ALA A 85 1.77 -1.51 11.57
CA ALA A 85 2.50 -0.35 11.05
C ALA A 85 3.99 -0.68 10.75
N ASP A 86 4.56 -1.59 11.53
CA ASP A 86 5.93 -2.13 11.44
C ASP A 86 6.00 -3.46 10.66
N CYS A 87 5.02 -3.76 9.79
CA CYS A 87 5.05 -4.95 8.94
C CYS A 87 6.37 -4.98 8.13
N PRO A 88 7.19 -6.04 8.22
CA PRO A 88 8.50 -6.08 7.56
C PRO A 88 8.41 -6.20 6.04
N LEU A 89 7.23 -6.47 5.47
CA LEU A 89 7.01 -6.36 4.02
C LEU A 89 6.87 -4.92 3.55
N HIS A 90 6.39 -4.01 4.39
CA HIS A 90 6.22 -2.60 4.00
C HIS A 90 7.57 -1.96 3.73
N HIS A 91 7.65 -1.20 2.64
CA HIS A 91 8.82 -0.39 2.34
C HIS A 91 9.13 0.57 3.50
N PRO A 92 10.40 0.82 3.86
CA PRO A 92 10.76 1.67 5.01
C PRO A 92 10.11 3.05 5.03
N LEU A 93 9.90 3.68 3.86
CA LEU A 93 9.19 4.96 3.74
C LEU A 93 7.74 4.92 4.27
N ILE A 94 7.06 3.77 4.14
CA ILE A 94 5.70 3.57 4.64
C ILE A 94 5.72 3.54 6.17
N SER A 95 6.59 2.71 6.74
CA SER A 95 6.70 2.56 8.20
C SER A 95 7.18 3.85 8.87
N ALA A 96 8.10 4.58 8.23
CA ALA A 96 8.59 5.87 8.71
C ALA A 96 7.54 6.99 8.68
N ALA A 97 6.48 6.85 7.87
CA ALA A 97 5.41 7.85 7.77
C ALA A 97 4.40 7.79 8.92
N VAL A 98 4.40 6.71 9.72
CA VAL A 98 3.40 6.45 10.76
C VAL A 98 3.28 7.59 11.78
N PRO A 99 4.38 8.17 12.32
CA PRO A 99 4.29 9.31 13.24
C PRO A 99 3.67 10.54 12.57
N PHE A 100 4.08 10.86 11.34
CA PHE A 100 3.50 11.96 10.56
C PHE A 100 1.99 11.78 10.35
N LEU A 101 1.55 10.55 10.02
CA LEU A 101 0.13 10.26 9.85
C LEU A 101 -0.64 10.47 11.16
N ALA A 102 -0.13 9.98 12.29
CA ALA A 102 -0.80 10.13 13.58
C ALA A 102 -0.97 11.61 13.95
N GLU A 103 0.09 12.40 13.80
CA GLU A 103 0.07 13.83 14.07
C GLU A 103 -0.88 14.57 13.12
N PHE A 104 -0.83 14.28 11.82
CA PHE A 104 -1.69 14.90 10.81
C PHE A 104 -3.16 14.63 11.12
N ILE A 105 -3.51 13.38 11.45
CA ILE A 105 -4.88 12.99 11.79
C ILE A 105 -5.38 13.75 13.02
N GLN A 106 -4.55 13.87 14.06
CA GLN A 106 -4.89 14.61 15.28
C GLN A 106 -5.10 16.11 14.99
N GLN A 107 -4.17 16.75 14.27
CA GLN A 107 -4.25 18.17 13.94
C GLN A 107 -5.42 18.52 13.01
N ALA A 108 -5.70 17.65 12.01
CA ALA A 108 -6.83 17.82 11.10
C ALA A 108 -8.18 17.37 11.70
N ARG A 109 -8.15 16.81 12.92
CA ARG A 109 -9.32 16.28 13.65
C ARG A 109 -10.11 15.27 12.81
N LEU A 110 -9.41 14.36 12.12
CA LEU A 110 -10.06 13.34 11.30
C LEU A 110 -10.55 12.22 12.22
N SER A 111 -11.85 12.23 12.51
CA SER A 111 -12.48 11.14 13.26
C SER A 111 -12.43 9.85 12.45
N PRO A 112 -11.94 8.73 13.00
CA PRO A 112 -12.00 7.45 12.31
C PRO A 112 -13.43 7.02 12.07
N TYR A 113 -13.63 6.33 10.96
CA TYR A 113 -14.92 5.79 10.59
C TYR A 113 -15.24 4.54 11.40
N ASP A 114 -16.38 4.58 12.10
CA ASP A 114 -17.01 3.43 12.74
C ASP A 114 -18.00 2.82 11.74
N PRO A 115 -17.71 1.62 11.18
CA PRO A 115 -18.61 0.98 10.24
C PRO A 115 -19.91 0.54 10.88
N ASP A 116 -19.99 0.27 12.19
CA ASP A 116 -21.22 -0.19 12.86
C ASP A 116 -22.20 0.94 13.07
N GLN A 117 -21.70 2.11 13.49
CA GLN A 117 -22.49 3.32 13.72
C GLN A 117 -22.66 4.20 12.48
N ASP A 118 -21.98 3.86 11.37
CA ASP A 118 -21.87 4.68 10.15
C ASP A 118 -21.50 6.15 10.44
N SER A 119 -20.58 6.33 11.38
CA SER A 119 -20.17 7.64 11.89
C SER A 119 -18.66 7.84 11.77
N GLY A 120 -18.20 9.07 11.95
CA GLY A 120 -16.81 9.44 11.68
C GLY A 120 -16.53 9.72 10.21
N GLU A 121 -15.27 9.97 9.87
CA GLU A 121 -14.86 10.45 8.55
C GLU A 121 -13.79 9.58 7.91
N LEU A 122 -12.66 9.35 8.58
CA LEU A 122 -11.49 8.68 8.01
C LEU A 122 -11.68 7.16 8.00
N LYS A 123 -11.88 6.59 6.82
CA LYS A 123 -11.99 5.14 6.64
C LYS A 123 -10.61 4.47 6.65
N PHE A 124 -9.70 4.96 5.81
CA PHE A 124 -8.36 4.39 5.66
C PHE A 124 -7.36 5.46 5.19
N VAL A 125 -6.08 5.19 5.38
CA VAL A 125 -4.99 5.91 4.73
C VAL A 125 -4.28 4.97 3.76
N VAL A 126 -4.11 5.37 2.51
CA VAL A 126 -3.31 4.63 1.54
C VAL A 126 -1.96 5.33 1.36
N LEU A 127 -0.89 4.57 1.54
CA LEU A 127 0.49 5.01 1.35
C LEU A 127 1.07 4.32 0.13
N THR A 128 1.72 5.08 -0.75
CA THR A 128 2.50 4.55 -1.88
C THR A 128 3.90 5.14 -1.85
N ALA A 129 4.92 4.31 -1.73
CA ALA A 129 6.32 4.70 -1.75
C ALA A 129 6.87 4.67 -3.18
N ALA A 130 7.69 5.67 -3.53
CA ALA A 130 8.58 5.65 -4.68
C ALA A 130 10.00 5.33 -4.19
N PRO A 131 10.47 4.08 -4.31
CA PRO A 131 11.77 3.69 -3.76
C PRO A 131 12.95 4.48 -4.34
N ASP A 132 12.87 4.83 -5.63
CA ASP A 132 13.96 5.48 -6.37
C ASP A 132 14.17 6.96 -5.96
N SER A 133 13.10 7.69 -5.68
CA SER A 133 13.15 9.11 -5.33
C SER A 133 13.03 9.38 -3.82
N SER A 134 12.85 8.33 -3.02
CA SER A 134 12.54 8.42 -1.58
C SER A 134 11.29 9.27 -1.27
N GLN A 135 10.36 9.36 -2.21
CA GLN A 135 9.12 10.11 -2.09
C GLN A 135 7.97 9.21 -1.65
N LEU A 136 6.98 9.82 -0.97
CA LEU A 136 5.78 9.16 -0.51
C LEU A 136 4.53 9.85 -1.08
N MET A 137 3.54 9.06 -1.44
CA MET A 137 2.19 9.52 -1.74
C MET A 137 1.22 9.07 -0.64
N VAL A 138 0.38 9.99 -0.18
CA VAL A 138 -0.65 9.77 0.83
C VAL A 138 -2.03 10.00 0.22
N GLN A 139 -2.94 9.04 0.34
CA GLN A 139 -4.36 9.20 0.03
C GLN A 139 -5.19 9.03 1.31
N TRP A 140 -5.92 10.08 1.69
CA TRP A 140 -6.92 10.02 2.74
C TRP A 140 -8.23 9.46 2.16
N VAL A 141 -8.67 8.29 2.61
CA VAL A 141 -9.97 7.73 2.19
C VAL A 141 -11.02 8.12 3.23
N LEU A 142 -11.93 9.01 2.83
CA LEU A 142 -12.91 9.65 3.70
C LEU A 142 -14.33 9.17 3.38
N ARG A 143 -15.24 9.27 4.34
CA ARG A 143 -16.68 9.03 4.13
C ARG A 143 -17.32 10.17 3.34
N SER A 144 -16.94 11.42 3.61
CA SER A 144 -17.53 12.61 3.01
C SER A 144 -16.48 13.68 2.69
N GLN A 145 -16.92 14.81 2.11
CA GLN A 145 -16.05 15.93 1.76
C GLN A 145 -15.76 16.88 2.92
N GLU A 146 -16.37 16.68 4.09
CA GLU A 146 -16.36 17.62 5.22
C GLU A 146 -14.94 18.03 5.64
N SER A 147 -14.02 17.06 5.70
CA SER A 147 -12.66 17.30 6.19
C SER A 147 -11.68 17.82 5.15
N ILE A 148 -12.05 17.92 3.87
CA ILE A 148 -11.14 18.27 2.78
C ILE A 148 -10.50 19.64 3.00
N SER A 149 -11.28 20.64 3.40
CA SER A 149 -10.78 22.01 3.63
C SER A 149 -9.75 22.04 4.77
N ARG A 150 -10.00 21.31 5.86
CA ARG A 150 -9.07 21.15 6.99
C ARG A 150 -7.77 20.46 6.57
N ILE A 151 -7.88 19.37 5.81
CA ILE A 151 -6.72 18.63 5.27
C ILE A 151 -5.86 19.54 4.38
N ARG A 152 -6.47 20.30 3.46
CA ARG A 152 -5.77 21.25 2.59
C ARG A 152 -5.05 22.33 3.37
N SER A 153 -5.75 22.95 4.33
CA SER A 153 -5.18 24.02 5.16
C SER A 153 -3.98 23.52 5.96
N LEU A 154 -4.10 22.34 6.58
CA LEU A 154 -3.00 21.72 7.32
C LEU A 154 -1.83 21.36 6.39
N TRP A 155 -2.11 20.72 5.26
CA TRP A 155 -1.07 20.37 4.28
C TRP A 155 -0.30 21.59 3.81
N ASN A 156 -0.98 22.68 3.44
CA ASN A 156 -0.32 23.90 2.99
C ASN A 156 0.64 24.48 4.03
N ARG A 157 0.31 24.40 5.33
CA ARG A 157 1.20 24.84 6.40
C ARG A 157 2.40 23.91 6.57
N LEU A 158 2.17 22.59 6.55
CA LEU A 158 3.23 21.59 6.75
C LEU A 158 4.18 21.49 5.55
N SER A 159 3.68 21.59 4.32
CA SER A 159 4.51 21.50 3.12
C SER A 159 5.52 22.65 3.01
N GLN A 160 5.20 23.81 3.59
CA GLN A 160 6.09 24.98 3.61
C GLN A 160 7.30 24.81 4.53
N SER A 161 7.26 23.89 5.52
CA SER A 161 8.42 23.65 6.39
C SER A 161 9.51 22.82 5.71
N GLY A 162 9.21 22.16 4.58
CA GLY A 162 10.14 21.29 3.85
C GLY A 162 10.50 19.98 4.56
N GLN A 163 9.89 19.70 5.72
CA GLN A 163 10.23 18.55 6.58
C GLN A 163 9.29 17.36 6.37
N THR A 164 9.03 16.96 5.13
CA THR A 164 8.24 15.76 4.85
C THR A 164 8.70 15.04 3.59
N THR A 165 8.69 13.70 3.65
CA THR A 165 8.89 12.84 2.48
C THR A 165 7.64 12.71 1.62
N VAL A 166 6.49 13.23 2.08
CA VAL A 166 5.24 13.25 1.33
C VAL A 166 5.39 14.23 0.18
N HIS A 167 5.34 13.72 -1.05
CA HIS A 167 5.42 14.50 -2.27
C HIS A 167 4.04 14.71 -2.92
N VAL A 168 3.17 13.70 -2.81
CA VAL A 168 1.80 13.74 -3.36
C VAL A 168 0.81 13.44 -2.25
N MET A 169 -0.22 14.26 -2.12
CA MET A 169 -1.32 14.07 -1.20
C MET A 169 -2.65 14.20 -1.92
N GLY A 170 -3.55 13.26 -1.70
CA GLY A 170 -4.91 13.27 -2.21
C GLY A 170 -5.93 12.89 -1.14
N ALA A 171 -7.20 13.14 -1.43
CA ALA A 171 -8.32 12.63 -0.66
C ALA A 171 -9.31 11.93 -1.62
N GLY A 172 -9.77 10.74 -1.24
CA GLY A 172 -10.80 9.99 -1.96
C GLY A 172 -12.06 9.84 -1.10
N ILE A 173 -13.24 10.08 -1.67
CA ILE A 173 -14.52 9.88 -0.99
C ILE A 173 -15.06 8.50 -1.30
N GLN A 174 -15.22 7.69 -0.27
CA GLN A 174 -15.86 6.39 -0.35
C GLN A 174 -17.14 6.46 0.47
N SER A 175 -18.23 6.93 -0.15
CA SER A 175 -19.49 7.24 0.55
C SER A 175 -20.17 5.97 1.08
N GLN A 176 -20.12 4.88 0.31
CA GLN A 176 -20.80 3.64 0.65
C GLN A 176 -20.16 2.94 1.87
N ARG A 177 -21.01 2.32 2.69
CA ARG A 177 -20.62 1.40 3.78
C ARG A 177 -20.16 0.07 3.20
N THR A 178 -19.01 0.07 2.55
CA THR A 178 -18.42 -1.13 1.95
C THR A 178 -16.93 -1.22 2.24
N SER A 179 -16.37 -2.41 2.13
CA SER A 179 -14.93 -2.65 2.13
C SER A 179 -14.30 -2.51 0.74
N ARG A 180 -15.06 -2.03 -0.26
CA ARG A 180 -14.59 -1.94 -1.65
C ARG A 180 -13.38 -1.01 -1.75
N ILE A 181 -12.50 -1.36 -2.68
CA ILE A 181 -11.31 -0.59 -3.01
C ILE A 181 -11.71 0.46 -4.04
N GLY A 182 -11.40 1.72 -3.76
CA GLY A 182 -11.66 2.85 -4.65
C GLY A 182 -12.34 4.00 -3.92
N ALA A 183 -12.42 5.13 -4.61
CA ALA A 183 -13.17 6.30 -4.18
C ALA A 183 -14.11 6.72 -5.32
N ASP A 184 -15.32 7.16 -4.96
CA ASP A 184 -16.32 7.70 -5.88
C ASP A 184 -15.90 9.06 -6.43
N LEU A 185 -15.18 9.85 -5.61
CA LEU A 185 -14.64 11.16 -5.95
C LEU A 185 -13.22 11.30 -5.44
N GLU A 186 -12.34 11.93 -6.20
CA GLU A 186 -10.96 12.19 -5.82
C GLU A 186 -10.60 13.68 -5.87
N PHE A 187 -9.80 14.12 -4.90
CA PHE A 187 -9.39 15.50 -4.73
C PHE A 187 -7.87 15.55 -4.54
N SER A 188 -7.16 16.28 -5.40
CA SER A 188 -5.73 16.56 -5.21
C SER A 188 -5.54 17.56 -4.08
N ILE A 189 -4.75 17.24 -3.06
CA ILE A 189 -4.47 18.11 -1.90
C ILE A 189 -3.16 18.88 -2.11
N SER A 190 -2.12 18.19 -2.59
CA SER A 190 -0.83 18.79 -2.94
C SER A 190 -0.84 19.43 -4.33
N GLN A 191 0.16 20.28 -4.58
CA GLN A 191 0.39 20.85 -5.92
C GLN A 191 0.81 19.77 -6.93
N THR A 192 1.76 18.91 -6.55
CA THR A 192 2.09 17.72 -7.35
C THR A 192 0.92 16.73 -7.29
N GLN A 193 0.43 16.28 -8.45
CA GLN A 193 -0.76 15.41 -8.53
C GLN A 193 -0.43 13.95 -8.83
N GLN A 194 0.80 13.68 -9.28
CA GLN A 194 1.25 12.33 -9.66
C GLN A 194 2.60 12.03 -9.04
N LEU A 195 2.75 10.81 -8.54
CA LEU A 195 4.01 10.29 -8.04
C LEU A 195 4.71 9.53 -9.18
N GLU A 196 5.92 9.95 -9.52
CA GLU A 196 6.78 9.19 -10.43
C GLU A 196 7.39 8.00 -9.68
N ILE A 197 7.32 6.81 -10.28
CA ILE A 197 8.02 5.61 -9.79
C ILE A 197 8.76 4.99 -10.97
N ARG A 198 10.03 4.69 -10.75
CA ARG A 198 10.88 4.03 -11.74
C ARG A 198 10.90 2.51 -11.53
N PHE A 199 10.59 1.75 -12.57
CA PHE A 199 10.65 0.29 -12.63
C PHE A 199 11.69 -0.13 -13.69
N GLY A 200 12.96 -0.21 -13.29
CA GLY A 200 14.06 -0.38 -14.24
C GLY A 200 14.21 0.89 -15.08
N GLU A 201 14.16 0.80 -16.41
CA GLU A 201 14.20 1.99 -17.28
C GLU A 201 12.81 2.63 -17.50
N LEU A 202 11.74 1.97 -17.08
CA LEU A 202 10.39 2.45 -17.27
C LEU A 202 10.00 3.44 -16.15
N ARG A 203 9.59 4.65 -16.54
CA ARG A 203 9.00 5.65 -15.63
C ARG A 203 7.48 5.64 -15.77
N LEU A 204 6.78 5.51 -14.65
CA LEU A 204 5.32 5.54 -14.59
C LEU A 204 4.87 6.59 -13.57
N PHE A 205 3.74 7.24 -13.85
CA PHE A 205 3.18 8.31 -13.05
C PHE A 205 1.84 7.87 -12.46
N PHE A 206 1.69 7.95 -11.14
CA PHE A 206 0.52 7.45 -10.43
C PHE A 206 -0.20 8.56 -9.68
N SER A 207 -1.51 8.68 -9.91
CA SER A 207 -2.39 9.46 -9.04
C SER A 207 -2.72 8.66 -7.76
N PRO A 208 -3.19 9.33 -6.69
CA PRO A 208 -3.54 8.67 -5.42
C PRO A 208 -4.44 7.42 -5.55
N GLY A 209 -5.49 7.49 -6.37
CA GLY A 209 -6.40 6.37 -6.64
C GLY A 209 -5.87 5.29 -7.58
N GLY A 210 -4.78 5.55 -8.30
CA GLY A 210 -4.26 4.67 -9.34
C GLY A 210 -3.87 3.29 -8.82
N PHE A 211 -4.00 2.27 -9.67
CA PHE A 211 -3.43 0.96 -9.37
C PHE A 211 -1.91 1.01 -9.50
N VAL A 212 -1.21 0.38 -8.56
CA VAL A 212 0.25 0.24 -8.56
C VAL A 212 0.58 -1.19 -8.18
N GLN A 213 1.48 -1.83 -8.91
CA GLN A 213 2.03 -3.13 -8.50
C GLN A 213 2.70 -2.99 -7.14
N THR A 214 2.27 -3.80 -6.19
CA THR A 214 2.69 -3.60 -4.79
C THR A 214 4.12 -4.07 -4.56
N ASN A 215 4.63 -5.04 -5.33
CA ASN A 215 6.00 -5.54 -5.21
C ASN A 215 6.89 -4.89 -6.27
N HIS A 216 7.76 -3.96 -5.86
CA HIS A 216 8.55 -3.14 -6.79
C HIS A 216 9.58 -3.95 -7.59
N GLU A 217 10.27 -4.89 -6.95
CA GLU A 217 11.28 -5.73 -7.62
C GLU A 217 10.64 -6.66 -8.66
N ILE A 218 9.54 -7.33 -8.29
CA ILE A 218 8.82 -8.21 -9.22
C ILE A 218 8.20 -7.40 -10.36
N ALA A 219 7.60 -6.24 -10.08
CA ALA A 219 7.02 -5.38 -11.11
C ALA A 219 8.08 -4.93 -12.12
N THR A 220 9.26 -4.55 -11.65
CA THR A 220 10.40 -4.17 -12.51
C THR A 220 10.76 -5.29 -13.48
N ARG A 221 10.92 -6.52 -12.98
CA ARG A 221 11.24 -7.69 -13.82
C ARG A 221 10.08 -8.05 -14.76
N LEU A 222 8.85 -7.98 -14.28
CA LEU A 222 7.65 -8.26 -15.06
C LEU A 222 7.52 -7.31 -16.26
N TYR A 223 7.69 -6.01 -16.03
CA TYR A 223 7.59 -5.01 -17.10
C TYR A 223 8.72 -5.15 -18.12
N ALA A 224 9.95 -5.41 -17.66
CA ALA A 224 11.08 -5.68 -18.54
C ALA A 224 10.84 -6.92 -19.42
N ALA A 225 10.36 -8.03 -18.82
CA ALA A 225 10.06 -9.26 -19.55
C ALA A 225 8.93 -9.06 -20.57
N ALA A 226 7.87 -8.33 -20.20
CA ALA A 226 6.79 -7.99 -21.13
C ALA A 226 7.30 -7.16 -22.31
N GLY A 227 8.13 -6.14 -22.06
CA GLY A 227 8.75 -5.31 -23.10
C GLY A 227 9.63 -6.12 -24.06
N GLN A 228 10.42 -7.06 -23.53
CA GLN A 228 11.23 -7.97 -24.35
C GLN A 228 10.37 -8.86 -25.26
N ARG A 229 9.27 -9.42 -24.74
CA ARG A 229 8.34 -10.24 -25.55
C ARG A 229 7.72 -9.46 -26.70
N ILE A 230 7.29 -8.23 -26.44
CA ILE A 230 6.74 -7.32 -27.46
C ILE A 230 7.79 -7.02 -28.53
N ALA A 231 9.03 -6.70 -28.12
CA ALA A 231 10.13 -6.43 -29.06
C ALA A 231 10.49 -7.64 -29.94
N LEU A 232 10.30 -8.86 -29.42
CA LEU A 232 10.48 -10.12 -30.14
C LEU A 232 9.26 -10.51 -31.00
N GLY A 233 8.21 -9.68 -31.04
CA GLY A 233 6.99 -9.95 -31.82
C GLY A 233 6.15 -11.11 -31.28
N ILE A 234 6.35 -11.52 -30.02
CA ILE A 234 5.58 -12.58 -29.39
C ILE A 234 4.25 -11.97 -28.90
N PRO A 235 3.08 -12.45 -29.38
CA PRO A 235 1.79 -11.94 -28.92
C PRO A 235 1.62 -12.05 -27.41
N GLY A 236 0.87 -11.08 -26.84
CA GLY A 236 0.47 -11.04 -25.45
C GLY A 236 -0.70 -11.96 -25.14
#